data_AF-A0A920ATH9-F1
#
_entry.id   AF-A0A920ATH9-F1
#
_cell.length_a   1.000
_cell.length_b   1.000
_cell.length_c   1.000
_cell.angle_alpha   90.00
_cell.angle_beta   90.00
_cell.angle_gamma   90.00
#
_symmetry.space_group_name_H-M   'P 1'
#
loop_
_entity.id
_entity.type
_entity.pdbx_description
1 polymer ?
#
loop_
_entity_poly.entity_id
_entity_poly.type
_entity_poly.pdbx_seq_one_letter_code
_entity_poly.pdbx_strand_id
1 'polypeptide(L)'
;MKYNFEINIVHYKELKERKQKLENELQKHDIKFSFIDNFDRKSLTKNELSKFTDDLNNAYKANFLTHIKCFQNLLLSNDEYILILEDDSLPKKQFYKKINKYLDELPKDFDLFYISDGKSNFRIPINKRRPFKNIYKKENTQTNWGGHGATKFADGYFISRKCAQNLVNEFNKEDHKIDTSIDWWKNEMIAKYKLNVFWGEPALISTNLYDTSFSGSYGQGIK
;
A
#
# COMPACT_ATOMS: atom_id res chain seq x y z
N MET A 1 -22.29 0.11 1.59
CA MET A 1 -21.43 0.87 2.53
C MET A 1 -21.79 2.35 2.48
N LYS A 2 -21.41 3.17 3.47
CA LYS A 2 -21.66 4.62 3.43
C LYS A 2 -20.77 5.31 2.39
N TYR A 3 -19.51 4.89 2.32
CA TYR A 3 -18.53 5.39 1.38
C TYR A 3 -18.45 4.46 0.17
N ASN A 4 -18.27 5.06 -1.01
CA ASN A 4 -17.99 4.33 -2.25
C ASN A 4 -16.52 4.54 -2.61
N PHE A 5 -15.78 3.45 -2.76
CA PHE A 5 -14.40 3.44 -3.22
C PHE A 5 -14.14 2.13 -3.94
N GLU A 6 -13.21 2.14 -4.90
CA GLU A 6 -12.72 0.94 -5.55
C GLU A 6 -11.53 0.34 -4.79
N ILE A 7 -11.41 -0.98 -4.82
CA ILE A 7 -10.25 -1.72 -4.34
C ILE A 7 -9.38 -2.14 -5.53
N ASN A 8 -8.16 -1.63 -5.59
CA ASN A 8 -7.17 -2.09 -6.55
C ASN A 8 -6.23 -3.11 -5.89
N ILE A 9 -6.17 -4.31 -6.46
CA ILE A 9 -5.33 -5.40 -5.95
C ILE A 9 -4.06 -5.48 -6.79
N VAL A 10 -2.92 -5.22 -6.15
CA VAL A 10 -1.59 -5.44 -6.71
C VAL A 10 -1.32 -6.94 -6.72
N HIS A 11 -1.17 -7.51 -7.91
CA HIS A 11 -1.16 -8.96 -8.07
C HIS A 11 -0.14 -9.45 -9.10
N TYR A 12 0.60 -10.50 -8.74
CA TYR A 12 1.41 -11.22 -9.70
C TYR A 12 0.63 -12.38 -10.33
N LYS A 13 0.40 -12.29 -11.64
CA LYS A 13 -0.49 -13.18 -12.43
C LYS A 13 -0.28 -14.69 -12.23
N GLU A 14 0.93 -15.12 -11.90
CA GLU A 14 1.22 -16.55 -11.64
C GLU A 14 0.60 -17.06 -10.32
N LEU A 15 0.21 -16.18 -9.39
CA LEU A 15 -0.35 -16.53 -8.08
C LEU A 15 -1.87 -16.78 -8.14
N LYS A 16 -2.29 -17.68 -9.03
CA LYS A 16 -3.70 -17.98 -9.35
C LYS A 16 -4.56 -18.31 -8.12
N GLU A 17 -4.02 -19.09 -7.18
CA GLU A 17 -4.74 -19.45 -5.95
C GLU A 17 -5.04 -18.24 -5.05
N ARG A 18 -4.10 -17.29 -4.95
CA ARG A 18 -4.30 -16.07 -4.17
C ARG A 18 -5.38 -15.20 -4.80
N LYS A 19 -5.33 -15.04 -6.12
CA LYS A 19 -6.37 -14.34 -6.89
C LYS A 19 -7.75 -14.91 -6.63
N GLN A 20 -7.92 -16.24 -6.77
CA GLN A 20 -9.20 -16.90 -6.54
C GLN A 20 -9.73 -16.71 -5.11
N LYS A 21 -8.86 -16.82 -4.09
CA LYS A 21 -9.26 -16.64 -2.69
C LYS A 21 -9.71 -15.21 -2.40
N LEU A 22 -8.97 -14.22 -2.90
CA LEU A 22 -9.33 -12.81 -2.78
C LEU A 22 -10.62 -12.48 -3.52
N GLU A 23 -10.75 -12.93 -4.75
CA GLU A 23 -11.94 -12.72 -5.58
C GLU A 23 -13.19 -13.31 -4.90
N ASN A 24 -13.10 -14.56 -4.42
CA ASN A 24 -14.19 -15.21 -3.70
C ASN A 24 -14.60 -14.46 -2.43
N GLU A 25 -13.66 -13.81 -1.73
CA GLU A 25 -13.98 -13.04 -0.54
C GLU A 25 -14.59 -11.67 -0.89
N LEU A 26 -14.02 -10.98 -1.87
CA LEU A 26 -14.48 -9.66 -2.30
C LEU A 26 -15.89 -9.72 -2.92
N GLN A 27 -16.18 -10.75 -3.72
CA GLN A 27 -17.50 -10.95 -4.36
C GLN A 27 -18.64 -11.19 -3.35
N LYS A 28 -18.35 -11.52 -2.09
CA LYS A 28 -19.37 -11.61 -1.02
C LYS A 28 -19.91 -10.25 -0.60
N HIS A 29 -19.29 -9.17 -1.06
CA HIS A 29 -19.58 -7.81 -0.67
C HIS A 29 -19.78 -6.93 -1.90
N ASP A 30 -20.69 -5.96 -1.78
CA ASP A 30 -20.94 -4.96 -2.82
C ASP A 30 -19.86 -3.87 -2.79
N ILE A 31 -18.65 -4.22 -3.23
CA ILE A 31 -17.51 -3.32 -3.43
C ILE A 31 -16.92 -3.57 -4.81
N LYS A 32 -16.65 -2.50 -5.56
CA LYS A 32 -15.93 -2.59 -6.82
C LYS A 32 -14.47 -2.93 -6.57
N PHE A 33 -13.93 -3.88 -7.32
CA PHE A 33 -12.53 -4.23 -7.22
C PHE A 33 -11.93 -4.62 -8.57
N SER A 34 -10.64 -4.39 -8.72
CA SER A 34 -9.87 -4.68 -9.93
C SER A 34 -8.51 -5.28 -9.57
N PHE A 35 -8.13 -6.37 -10.24
CA PHE A 35 -6.76 -6.90 -10.18
C PHE A 35 -5.89 -6.16 -11.18
N ILE A 36 -4.77 -5.61 -10.68
CA ILE A 36 -3.76 -4.94 -11.50
C ILE A 36 -2.59 -5.93 -11.62
N ASP A 37 -2.49 -6.58 -12.77
CA ASP A 37 -1.53 -7.65 -13.07
C ASP A 37 -0.78 -7.43 -14.40
N ASN A 38 -0.70 -6.15 -14.83
CA ASN A 38 -0.11 -5.75 -16.11
C ASN A 38 1.41 -5.91 -16.21
N PHE A 39 2.12 -5.98 -15.08
CA PHE A 39 3.58 -6.01 -15.05
C PHE A 39 4.09 -7.38 -14.59
N ASP A 40 4.75 -8.10 -15.49
CA ASP A 40 5.42 -9.36 -15.17
C ASP A 40 6.92 -9.11 -15.01
N ARG A 41 7.45 -9.46 -13.83
CA ARG A 41 8.89 -9.42 -13.50
C ARG A 41 9.80 -10.17 -14.49
N LYS A 42 9.25 -11.09 -15.29
CA LYS A 42 9.99 -11.84 -16.32
C LYS A 42 10.03 -11.13 -17.68
N SER A 43 9.18 -10.14 -17.93
CA SER A 43 8.99 -9.54 -19.26
C SER A 43 8.75 -8.03 -19.23
N LEU A 44 9.30 -7.33 -18.24
CA LEU A 44 9.34 -5.87 -18.22
C LEU A 44 10.00 -5.32 -19.49
N THR A 45 9.37 -4.33 -20.10
CA THR A 45 9.84 -3.66 -21.31
C THR A 45 11.05 -2.76 -21.04
N LYS A 46 11.79 -2.40 -22.10
CA LYS A 46 12.93 -1.48 -21.97
C LYS A 46 12.53 -0.12 -21.38
N ASN A 47 11.35 0.39 -21.75
CA ASN A 47 10.85 1.66 -21.23
C ASN A 47 10.56 1.58 -19.72
N GLU A 48 9.92 0.50 -19.28
CA GLU A 48 9.64 0.25 -17.86
C GLU A 48 10.94 0.09 -17.05
N LEU A 49 11.91 -0.65 -17.56
CA LEU A 49 13.21 -0.83 -16.92
C LEU A 49 14.00 0.47 -16.82
N SER A 50 13.88 1.37 -17.81
CA SER A 50 14.63 2.63 -17.86
C SER A 50 14.33 3.59 -16.71
N LYS A 51 13.17 3.43 -16.04
CA LYS A 51 12.76 4.22 -14.87
C LYS A 51 13.52 3.88 -13.58
N PHE A 52 14.24 2.76 -13.59
CA PHE A 52 14.92 2.24 -12.41
C PHE A 52 16.42 2.13 -12.66
N THR A 53 17.18 2.04 -11.58
CA THR A 53 18.58 1.61 -11.66
C THR A 53 18.67 0.11 -11.97
N ASP A 54 19.80 -0.31 -12.53
CA ASP A 54 19.95 -1.67 -13.05
C ASP A 54 20.04 -2.73 -11.94
N ASP A 55 20.50 -2.36 -10.75
CA ASP A 55 20.69 -3.20 -9.57
C ASP A 55 19.38 -3.60 -8.86
N LEU A 56 18.29 -2.85 -9.05
CA LEU A 56 17.01 -3.19 -8.44
C LEU A 56 16.41 -4.45 -9.09
N ASN A 57 16.01 -5.44 -8.29
CA ASN A 57 15.42 -6.68 -8.78
C ASN A 57 14.10 -6.43 -9.54
N ASN A 58 13.89 -7.11 -10.68
CA ASN A 58 12.68 -6.99 -11.49
C ASN A 58 11.38 -7.27 -10.73
N ALA A 59 11.39 -8.10 -9.69
CA ALA A 59 10.23 -8.31 -8.83
C ALA A 59 9.83 -7.03 -8.09
N TYR A 60 10.80 -6.25 -7.59
CA TYR A 60 10.54 -4.95 -6.98
C TYR A 60 10.10 -3.92 -8.02
N LYS A 61 10.74 -3.90 -9.20
CA LYS A 61 10.35 -3.02 -10.33
C LYS A 61 8.90 -3.28 -10.76
N ALA A 62 8.52 -4.53 -10.96
CA ALA A 62 7.16 -4.91 -11.34
C ALA A 62 6.13 -4.56 -10.25
N ASN A 63 6.44 -4.83 -8.97
CA ASN A 63 5.57 -4.42 -7.86
C ASN A 63 5.38 -2.89 -7.84
N PHE A 64 6.48 -2.15 -7.96
CA PHE A 64 6.47 -0.69 -8.00
C PHE A 64 5.57 -0.16 -9.12
N LEU A 65 5.79 -0.62 -10.35
CA LEU A 65 5.00 -0.21 -11.51
C LEU A 65 3.52 -0.53 -11.35
N THR A 66 3.21 -1.66 -10.71
CA THR A 66 1.82 -2.05 -10.43
C THR A 66 1.14 -1.06 -9.47
N HIS A 67 1.82 -0.62 -8.42
CA HIS A 67 1.32 0.46 -7.55
C HIS A 67 1.15 1.79 -8.28
N ILE A 68 2.11 2.19 -9.12
CA ILE A 68 1.98 3.39 -9.96
C ILE A 68 0.76 3.29 -10.87
N LYS A 69 0.49 2.11 -11.43
CA LYS A 69 -0.71 1.87 -12.24
C LYS A 69 -2.00 2.00 -11.43
N CYS A 70 -2.02 1.55 -10.18
CA CYS A 70 -3.15 1.83 -9.27
C CYS A 70 -3.38 3.34 -9.11
N PHE A 71 -2.31 4.13 -8.95
CA PHE A 71 -2.42 5.59 -8.83
C PHE A 71 -2.96 6.21 -10.12
N GLN A 72 -2.44 5.81 -11.28
CA GLN A 72 -2.93 6.26 -12.58
C GLN A 72 -4.41 5.90 -12.79
N ASN A 73 -4.84 4.69 -12.38
CA ASN A 73 -6.24 4.29 -12.48
C ASN A 73 -7.14 5.16 -11.62
N LEU A 74 -6.73 5.53 -10.39
CA LEU A 74 -7.45 6.52 -9.58
C LEU A 74 -7.57 7.86 -10.32
N LEU A 75 -6.49 8.35 -10.95
CA LEU A 75 -6.53 9.62 -11.68
C LEU A 75 -7.52 9.59 -12.86
N LEU A 76 -7.74 8.42 -13.47
CA LEU A 76 -8.69 8.21 -14.56
C LEU A 76 -10.13 7.93 -14.10
N SER A 77 -10.35 7.59 -12.83
CA SER A 77 -11.69 7.37 -12.27
C SER A 77 -12.34 8.67 -11.79
N ASN A 78 -13.55 8.59 -11.24
CA ASN A 78 -14.22 9.71 -10.55
C ASN A 78 -14.10 9.62 -9.01
N ASP A 79 -13.30 8.69 -8.49
CA ASP A 79 -13.19 8.48 -7.04
C ASP A 79 -12.24 9.51 -6.39
N GLU A 80 -12.53 9.92 -5.15
CA GLU A 80 -11.63 10.81 -4.40
C GLU A 80 -10.41 10.07 -3.84
N TYR A 81 -10.55 8.77 -3.62
CA TYR A 81 -9.53 7.87 -3.13
C TYR A 81 -9.86 6.42 -3.50
N ILE A 82 -8.85 5.56 -3.51
CA ILE A 82 -9.00 4.11 -3.64
C ILE A 82 -8.34 3.41 -2.46
N LEU A 83 -8.75 2.17 -2.21
CA LEU A 83 -8.01 1.23 -1.37
C LEU A 83 -7.08 0.40 -2.25
N ILE A 84 -5.80 0.32 -1.90
CA ILE A 84 -4.84 -0.57 -2.54
C ILE A 84 -4.50 -1.71 -1.58
N LEU A 85 -4.55 -2.94 -2.09
CA LEU A 85 -4.20 -4.16 -1.36
C LEU A 85 -3.15 -4.96 -2.15
N GLU A 86 -2.20 -5.61 -1.47
CA GLU A 86 -1.41 -6.70 -2.08
C GLU A 86 -2.21 -8.02 -2.10
N ASP A 87 -1.77 -8.99 -2.92
CA ASP A 87 -2.50 -10.24 -3.14
C ASP A 87 -2.53 -11.24 -1.96
N ASP A 88 -1.86 -10.90 -0.85
CA ASP A 88 -1.92 -11.63 0.42
C ASP A 88 -2.68 -10.87 1.52
N SER A 89 -3.29 -9.73 1.18
CA SER A 89 -3.93 -8.80 2.11
C SER A 89 -5.45 -8.93 2.07
N LEU A 90 -5.96 -10.05 2.59
CA LEU A 90 -7.37 -10.43 2.54
C LEU A 90 -8.27 -9.59 3.48
N PRO A 91 -9.23 -8.80 2.97
CA PRO A 91 -10.21 -8.14 3.82
C PRO A 91 -11.18 -9.15 4.43
N LYS A 92 -11.21 -9.24 5.76
CA LYS A 92 -12.13 -10.14 6.49
C LYS A 92 -13.37 -9.37 6.95
N LYS A 93 -14.38 -10.10 7.46
CA LYS A 93 -15.63 -9.56 8.04
C LYS A 93 -15.47 -8.28 8.89
N GLN A 94 -14.38 -8.17 9.67
CA GLN A 94 -14.15 -7.00 10.53
C GLN A 94 -13.79 -5.73 9.76
N PHE A 95 -13.14 -5.83 8.59
CA PHE A 95 -12.90 -4.70 7.70
C PHE A 95 -14.24 -4.08 7.27
N TYR A 96 -15.13 -4.87 6.68
CA TYR A 96 -16.42 -4.39 6.16
C TYR A 96 -17.33 -3.78 7.25
N LYS A 97 -17.27 -4.34 8.47
CA LYS A 97 -18.02 -3.82 9.62
C LYS A 97 -17.51 -2.47 10.13
N LYS A 98 -16.21 -2.21 10.01
CA LYS A 98 -15.56 -1.09 10.69
C LYS A 98 -15.08 0.01 9.76
N ILE A 99 -14.89 -0.27 8.46
CA ILE A 99 -14.21 0.67 7.56
C ILE A 99 -14.88 2.05 7.51
N ASN A 100 -16.21 2.10 7.49
CA ASN A 100 -16.94 3.37 7.52
C ASN A 100 -16.57 4.22 8.74
N LYS A 101 -16.39 3.61 9.92
CA LYS A 101 -15.98 4.33 11.14
C LYS A 101 -14.59 4.96 11.01
N TYR A 102 -13.66 4.26 10.37
CA TYR A 102 -12.30 4.78 10.17
C TYR A 102 -12.29 5.91 9.15
N LEU A 103 -13.08 5.77 8.07
CA LEU A 103 -13.25 6.81 7.05
C LEU A 103 -14.02 8.03 7.59
N ASP A 104 -14.96 7.85 8.52
CA ASP A 104 -15.67 8.94 9.20
C ASP A 104 -14.72 9.81 10.03
N GLU A 105 -13.69 9.21 10.63
CA GLU A 105 -12.67 9.94 11.40
C GLU A 105 -11.60 10.59 10.51
N LEU A 106 -11.41 10.09 9.28
CA LEU A 106 -10.30 10.46 8.40
C LEU A 106 -10.41 11.92 7.93
N PRO A 107 -9.39 12.77 8.16
CA PRO A 107 -9.41 14.15 7.67
C PRO A 107 -9.49 14.20 6.15
N LYS A 108 -10.25 15.16 5.60
CA LYS A 108 -10.43 15.30 4.14
C LYS A 108 -9.13 15.56 3.38
N ASP A 109 -8.12 16.14 4.04
CA ASP A 109 -6.82 16.48 3.49
C ASP A 109 -5.76 15.39 3.68
N PHE A 110 -6.17 14.15 3.94
CA PHE A 110 -5.25 13.01 4.01
C PHE A 110 -4.59 12.73 2.65
N ASP A 111 -3.36 12.22 2.69
CA ASP A 111 -2.64 11.78 1.50
C ASP A 111 -2.53 10.26 1.46
N LEU A 112 -2.17 9.64 2.58
CA LEU A 112 -2.04 8.19 2.73
C LEU A 112 -2.67 7.73 4.04
N PHE A 113 -3.43 6.63 4.00
CA PHE A 113 -4.04 6.05 5.19
C PHE A 113 -3.84 4.53 5.23
N TYR A 114 -2.95 4.08 6.10
CA TYR A 114 -2.57 2.68 6.26
C TYR A 114 -3.53 1.94 7.18
N ILE A 115 -4.03 0.79 6.72
CA ILE A 115 -5.01 -0.03 7.45
C ILE A 115 -4.54 -1.48 7.66
N SER A 116 -3.42 -1.88 7.09
CA SER A 116 -2.78 -3.18 7.35
C SER A 116 -1.99 -3.16 8.67
N ASP A 117 -1.74 -4.34 9.23
CA ASP A 117 -0.76 -4.53 10.30
C ASP A 117 0.68 -4.51 9.79
N GLY A 118 0.88 -4.86 8.52
CA GLY A 118 2.17 -4.91 7.85
C GLY A 118 3.03 -6.05 8.34
N LYS A 119 4.05 -6.40 7.56
CA LYS A 119 4.91 -7.57 7.86
C LYS A 119 5.63 -7.49 9.20
N SER A 120 5.91 -6.29 9.69
CA SER A 120 6.55 -6.06 11.00
C SER A 120 5.57 -5.77 12.13
N ASN A 121 4.26 -5.93 11.92
CA ASN A 121 3.22 -5.67 12.92
C ASN A 121 3.38 -4.31 13.62
N PHE A 122 3.63 -3.25 12.84
CA PHE A 122 3.78 -1.92 13.42
C PHE A 122 2.46 -1.47 14.06
N ARG A 123 2.54 -0.93 15.27
CA ARG A 123 1.38 -0.56 16.08
C ARG A 123 1.56 0.85 16.62
N ILE A 124 0.44 1.56 16.78
CA ILE A 124 0.46 2.79 17.60
C ILE A 124 0.74 2.38 19.05
N PRO A 125 1.74 2.95 19.75
CA PRO A 125 2.01 2.64 21.16
C PRO A 125 0.77 2.82 22.03
N ILE A 126 0.55 1.92 22.99
CA ILE A 126 -0.65 1.94 23.84
C ILE A 126 -0.86 3.30 24.52
N ASN A 127 0.23 3.90 25.01
CA ASN A 127 0.22 5.22 25.65
C ASN A 127 -0.11 6.39 24.71
N LYS A 128 -0.04 6.19 23.38
CA LYS A 128 -0.47 7.18 22.37
C LYS A 128 -1.90 6.96 21.89
N ARG A 129 -2.52 5.82 22.24
CA ARG A 129 -3.90 5.50 21.86
C ARG A 129 -4.89 6.26 22.73
N ARG A 130 -6.06 6.56 22.16
CA ARG A 130 -7.18 7.16 22.89
C ARG A 130 -8.40 6.24 22.77
N PRO A 131 -9.21 6.09 23.83
CA PRO A 131 -10.46 5.34 23.74
C PRO A 131 -11.31 5.79 22.55
N PHE A 132 -11.88 4.81 21.85
CA PHE A 132 -12.78 4.98 20.70
C PHE A 132 -12.17 5.61 19.43
N LYS A 133 -10.94 6.14 19.47
CA LYS A 133 -10.22 6.70 18.32
C LYS A 133 -9.50 5.60 17.53
N ASN A 134 -9.74 5.56 16.22
CA ASN A 134 -9.28 4.49 15.33
C ASN A 134 -8.19 4.93 14.35
N ILE A 135 -8.00 6.24 14.16
CA ILE A 135 -6.95 6.76 13.27
C ILE A 135 -5.95 7.64 14.02
N TYR A 136 -4.69 7.60 13.59
CA TYR A 136 -3.60 8.35 14.22
C TYR A 136 -2.71 8.93 13.14
N LYS A 137 -2.48 10.26 13.18
CA LYS A 137 -1.50 10.89 12.29
C LYS A 137 -0.11 10.34 12.64
N LYS A 138 0.63 9.90 11.63
CA LYS A 138 2.00 9.42 11.78
C LYS A 138 2.95 10.52 11.31
N GLU A 139 3.99 10.77 12.11
CA GLU A 139 5.06 11.69 11.75
C GLU A 139 5.90 11.12 10.60
N ASN A 140 6.39 12.00 9.73
CA ASN A 140 7.15 11.67 8.52
C ASN A 140 8.60 11.26 8.82
N THR A 141 8.94 11.11 10.10
CA THR A 141 10.24 10.72 10.61
C THR A 141 10.23 9.29 11.13
N GLN A 142 11.42 8.69 11.20
CA GLN A 142 11.62 7.39 11.82
C GLN A 142 11.23 7.43 13.31
N THR A 143 10.57 6.37 13.78
CA THR A 143 10.22 6.21 15.19
C THR A 143 10.56 4.80 15.66
N ASN A 144 10.88 4.64 16.95
CA ASN A 144 11.26 3.33 17.52
C ASN A 144 10.14 2.28 17.50
N TRP A 145 8.89 2.69 17.25
CA TRP A 145 7.71 1.82 17.24
C TRP A 145 7.10 1.65 15.85
N GLY A 146 7.68 2.27 14.83
CA GLY A 146 7.10 2.28 13.50
C GLY A 146 7.99 2.89 12.44
N GLY A 147 8.65 2.00 11.68
CA GLY A 147 9.26 2.24 10.37
C GLY A 147 10.37 3.29 10.28
N HIS A 148 11.04 3.33 9.13
CA HIS A 148 12.02 4.36 8.74
C HIS A 148 11.36 5.68 8.26
N GLY A 149 10.07 5.88 8.58
CA GLY A 149 9.26 6.99 8.11
C GLY A 149 7.80 6.81 8.53
N ALA A 150 6.86 7.29 7.71
CA ALA A 150 5.43 7.14 7.99
C ALA A 150 4.74 6.00 7.23
N THR A 151 5.42 5.33 6.29
CA THR A 151 4.83 4.15 5.64
C THR A 151 4.65 3.00 6.62
N LYS A 152 3.62 2.18 6.34
CA LYS A 152 3.36 0.92 7.02
C LYS A 152 3.28 -0.21 5.99
N PHE A 153 4.35 -0.35 5.21
CA PHE A 153 4.43 -1.23 4.03
C PHE A 153 3.40 -0.91 2.94
N ALA A 154 3.34 -1.72 1.87
CA ALA A 154 2.48 -1.50 0.70
C ALA A 154 1.24 -2.40 0.67
N ASP A 155 1.08 -3.25 1.68
CA ASP A 155 0.09 -4.32 1.71
C ASP A 155 -1.36 -3.85 1.81
N GLY A 156 -1.65 -2.76 2.52
CA GLY A 156 -3.03 -2.27 2.65
C GLY A 156 -3.15 -0.80 3.06
N TYR A 157 -3.48 0.05 2.09
CA TYR A 157 -3.60 1.50 2.32
C TYR A 157 -4.55 2.20 1.36
N PHE A 158 -5.17 3.26 1.84
CA PHE A 158 -5.85 4.24 1.00
C PHE A 158 -4.88 5.31 0.51
N ILE A 159 -5.11 5.79 -0.71
CA ILE A 159 -4.42 6.94 -1.28
C ILE A 159 -5.45 7.93 -1.83
N SER A 160 -5.28 9.22 -1.53
CA SER A 160 -6.13 10.27 -2.08
C SER A 160 -5.71 10.65 -3.51
N ARG A 161 -6.65 11.17 -4.30
CA ARG A 161 -6.41 11.63 -5.67
C ARG A 161 -5.29 12.66 -5.75
N LYS A 162 -5.27 13.61 -4.80
CA LYS A 162 -4.20 14.61 -4.69
C LYS A 162 -2.83 13.96 -4.51
N CYS A 163 -2.73 13.00 -3.59
CA CYS A 163 -1.49 12.28 -3.34
C CYS A 163 -1.06 11.48 -4.58
N ALA A 164 -1.99 10.71 -5.17
CA ALA A 164 -1.73 9.95 -6.39
C ALA A 164 -1.19 10.84 -7.53
N GLN A 165 -1.76 12.03 -7.73
CA GLN A 165 -1.30 12.98 -8.74
C GLN A 165 0.16 13.41 -8.48
N ASN A 166 0.49 13.75 -7.24
CA ASN A 166 1.85 14.13 -6.87
C ASN A 166 2.85 12.99 -7.11
N LEU A 167 2.50 11.76 -6.73
CA LEU A 167 3.35 10.59 -6.89
C LEU A 167 3.54 10.20 -8.36
N VAL A 168 2.49 10.24 -9.17
CA VAL A 168 2.58 9.98 -10.62
C VAL A 168 3.42 11.05 -11.31
N ASN A 169 3.25 12.33 -10.94
CA ASN A 169 4.06 13.41 -11.48
C ASN A 169 5.54 13.24 -11.13
N GLU A 170 5.86 12.82 -9.90
CA GLU A 170 7.24 12.51 -9.52
C GLU A 170 7.81 11.35 -10.35
N PHE A 171 7.08 10.23 -10.43
CA PHE A 171 7.51 9.04 -11.17
C PHE A 171 7.79 9.34 -12.66
N ASN A 172 7.05 10.29 -13.24
CA ASN A 172 7.19 10.65 -14.64
C ASN A 172 8.39 11.55 -14.94
N LYS A 173 9.06 12.12 -13.93
CA LYS A 173 10.27 12.92 -14.17
C LYS A 173 11.38 12.06 -14.80
N GLU A 174 12.15 12.66 -15.69
CA GLU A 174 13.19 11.97 -16.47
C GLU A 174 14.59 12.12 -15.87
N ASP A 175 14.75 13.04 -14.91
CA ASP A 175 16.04 13.42 -14.32
C ASP A 175 16.52 12.47 -13.21
N HIS A 176 15.71 11.47 -12.85
CA HIS A 176 16.04 10.56 -11.75
C HIS A 176 15.57 9.13 -12.02
N LYS A 177 16.45 8.17 -11.71
CA LYS A 177 16.16 6.74 -11.71
C LYS A 177 15.89 6.25 -10.30
N ILE A 178 14.88 5.40 -10.15
CA ILE A 178 14.47 4.84 -8.86
C ILE A 178 15.34 3.62 -8.54
N ASP A 179 15.99 3.62 -7.38
CA ASP A 179 16.90 2.58 -6.91
C ASP A 179 16.35 1.74 -5.76
N THR A 180 15.11 2.00 -5.35
CA THR A 180 14.52 1.43 -4.14
C THR A 180 13.14 0.83 -4.36
N SER A 181 12.60 0.15 -3.35
CA SER A 181 11.25 -0.43 -3.40
C SER A 181 10.16 0.65 -3.25
N ILE A 182 8.91 0.31 -3.59
CA ILE A 182 7.78 1.24 -3.47
C ILE A 182 7.60 1.78 -2.05
N ASP A 183 7.92 1.00 -1.02
CA ASP A 183 7.78 1.41 0.38
C ASP A 183 8.79 2.47 0.80
N TRP A 184 10.05 2.25 0.43
CA TRP A 184 11.12 3.20 0.68
C TRP A 184 10.93 4.48 -0.13
N TRP A 185 10.57 4.35 -1.41
CA TRP A 185 10.26 5.50 -2.24
C TRP A 185 9.07 6.30 -1.70
N LYS A 186 8.00 5.64 -1.22
CA LYS A 186 6.90 6.34 -0.53
C LYS A 186 7.39 7.09 0.70
N ASN A 187 8.32 6.56 1.51
CA ASN A 187 8.89 7.31 2.65
C ASN A 187 9.62 8.57 2.20
N GLU A 188 10.41 8.49 1.13
CA GLU A 188 11.08 9.65 0.55
C GLU A 188 10.06 10.69 0.08
N MET A 189 9.00 10.25 -0.61
CA MET A 189 7.94 11.15 -1.08
C MET A 189 7.13 11.76 0.05
N ILE A 190 6.85 11.00 1.10
CA ILE A 190 6.21 11.47 2.34
C ILE A 190 7.04 12.59 2.96
N ALA A 191 8.37 12.43 3.05
CA ALA A 191 9.26 13.45 3.59
C ALA A 191 9.34 14.68 2.66
N LYS A 192 9.60 14.45 1.36
CA LYS A 192 9.76 15.49 0.32
C LYS A 192 8.54 16.40 0.23
N TYR A 193 7.34 15.82 0.19
CA TYR A 193 6.08 16.55 -0.02
C TYR A 193 5.33 16.84 1.28
N LYS A 194 5.90 16.49 2.44
CA LYS A 194 5.26 16.65 3.76
C LYS A 194 3.85 16.07 3.80
N LEU A 195 3.68 14.87 3.23
CA LEU A 195 2.37 14.23 3.08
C LEU A 195 1.70 13.98 4.43
N ASN A 196 0.38 14.12 4.47
CA ASN A 196 -0.48 13.83 5.60
C ASN A 196 -0.78 12.34 5.69
N VAL A 197 0.01 11.63 6.51
CA VAL A 197 -0.08 10.18 6.67
C VAL A 197 -0.82 9.79 7.95
N PHE A 198 -1.73 8.83 7.85
CA PHE A 198 -2.51 8.30 8.97
C PHE A 198 -2.40 6.77 9.05
N TRP A 199 -2.42 6.25 10.27
CA TRP A 199 -2.44 4.81 10.55
C TRP A 199 -3.74 4.44 11.28
N GLY A 200 -4.35 3.35 10.85
CA GLY A 200 -5.47 2.72 11.54
C GLY A 200 -5.00 1.85 12.70
N GLU A 201 -5.62 2.01 13.87
CA GLU A 201 -5.39 1.18 15.05
C GLU A 201 -6.73 0.89 15.77
N PRO A 202 -7.15 -0.38 15.88
CA PRO A 202 -6.47 -1.58 15.39
C PRO A 202 -6.43 -1.63 13.85
N ALA A 203 -5.48 -2.38 13.30
CA ALA A 203 -5.45 -2.68 11.87
C ALA A 203 -6.74 -3.39 11.43
N LEU A 204 -7.21 -3.10 10.20
CA LEU A 204 -8.41 -3.71 9.62
C LEU A 204 -8.08 -4.85 8.65
N ILE A 205 -6.88 -4.83 8.07
CA ILE A 205 -6.35 -5.85 7.18
C ILE A 205 -5.20 -6.55 7.88
N SER A 206 -5.19 -7.88 7.79
CA SER A 206 -4.06 -8.70 8.20
C SER A 206 -3.33 -9.20 6.97
N THR A 207 -2.01 -9.12 7.02
CA THR A 207 -1.12 -9.53 5.92
C THR A 207 -0.48 -10.89 6.23
N ASN A 208 0.31 -11.43 5.30
CA ASN A 208 1.07 -12.68 5.49
C ASN A 208 0.21 -13.93 5.78
N LEU A 209 -1.04 -13.99 5.32
CA LEU A 209 -1.89 -15.18 5.51
C LEU A 209 -1.39 -16.42 4.76
N TYR A 210 -0.42 -16.26 3.86
CA TYR A 210 0.14 -17.30 3.00
C TYR A 210 1.66 -17.45 3.12
N ASP A 211 2.25 -17.00 4.24
CA ASP A 211 3.68 -17.14 4.47
C ASP A 211 4.02 -18.61 4.83
N THR A 212 4.06 -19.48 3.81
CA THR A 212 5.05 -20.56 3.78
C THR A 212 6.33 -19.91 3.28
N SER A 213 7.09 -19.37 4.23
CA SER A 213 8.26 -18.57 3.98
C SER A 213 9.18 -19.22 2.96
N PHE A 214 9.48 -18.47 1.89
CA PHE A 214 10.86 -18.28 1.46
C PHE A 214 11.65 -17.73 2.67
N SER A 215 11.90 -18.57 3.67
CA SER A 215 12.88 -18.32 4.73
C SER A 215 14.23 -18.66 4.14
N GLY A 216 14.67 -17.84 3.18
CA GLY A 216 16.08 -17.64 2.94
C GLY A 216 16.59 -16.79 4.10
N SER A 217 17.13 -17.46 5.11
CA SER A 217 17.95 -16.83 6.13
C SER A 217 19.05 -16.00 5.47
N TYR A 218 18.89 -14.68 5.44
CA TYR A 218 19.97 -13.74 5.18
C TYR A 218 19.90 -12.61 6.18
N GLY A 219 20.86 -12.60 7.11
CA GLY A 219 21.41 -11.36 7.65
C GLY A 219 21.02 -10.96 9.07
N GLN A 220 20.97 -11.87 10.04
CA GLN A 220 21.61 -11.52 11.32
C GLN A 220 23.11 -11.77 11.14
N GLY A 221 23.90 -10.70 11.14
CA GLY A 221 25.35 -10.78 10.95
C GLY A 221 26.04 -9.42 10.96
N ILE A 222 26.38 -8.94 12.16
CA ILE A 222 27.72 -8.43 12.58
C ILE A 222 28.30 -7.30 11.68
N LYS A 223 28.53 -6.04 12.09
CA LYS A 223 28.92 -5.37 13.35
C LYS A 223 28.22 -4.02 13.45
#